data_AF-Q1GHL9-F1
#
_entry.id   AF-Q1GHL9-F1
#
_cell.length_a   1.000
_cell.length_b   1.000
_cell.length_c   1.000
_cell.angle_alpha   90.00
_cell.angle_beta   90.00
_cell.angle_gamma   90.00
#
_symmetry.space_group_name_H-M   'P 1'
#
loop_
_entity.id
_entity.type
_entity.pdbx_description
1 polymer ?
#
loop_
_entity_poly.entity_id
_entity_poly.type
_entity_poly.pdbx_seq_one_letter_code
_entity_poly.pdbx_strand_id
1 'polypeptide(L)'
;MEQLEELQGRIQTALHRIYGGVAALEQKHANRPVPTLEELDMQKHAELLADLEDEKMANAQLIERLRLLHGRLEDMEKKVAAVDGAQDLIALHAELELLRNEAGNSVETEALKAEVARLKQDLEAARNQAASEREKLEDDLSEATAQNEQLQAQLSALPESPADTEMTSDVKGDAHADSAELEALRAEVAELRARAEAAESAAVSQDVEPADEGVSAELDLRLSALDGELQGLRASNDQLRQSNAALRAANAEGVADPALINSGLEAELEGLKAARATDQAEVNAVLARLEPLLATAPNLPEGEEA
;
A
#
# COMPACT_ATOMS: atom_id res chain seq x y z
N MET A 1 36.21 20.68 -80.63
CA MET A 1 35.49 20.28 -81.86
C MET A 1 35.16 18.79 -81.81
N GLU A 2 36.11 17.90 -81.53
CA GLU A 2 35.87 16.43 -81.42
C GLU A 2 34.82 16.03 -80.37
N GLN A 3 34.80 16.65 -79.18
CA GLN A 3 33.80 16.33 -78.14
C GLN A 3 32.36 16.68 -78.54
N LEU A 4 32.18 17.70 -79.40
CA LEU A 4 30.85 18.06 -79.93
C LEU A 4 30.37 17.03 -80.96
N GLU A 5 31.27 16.51 -81.80
CA GLU A 5 30.97 15.46 -82.75
C GLU A 5 30.66 14.12 -82.06
N GLU A 6 31.39 13.79 -80.98
CA GLU A 6 31.11 12.60 -80.16
C GLU A 6 29.74 12.69 -79.46
N LEU A 7 29.39 13.86 -78.93
CA LEU A 7 28.06 14.11 -78.35
C LEU A 7 26.96 14.06 -79.41
N GLN A 8 27.18 14.64 -80.59
CA GLN A 8 26.23 14.56 -81.71
C GLN A 8 26.01 13.12 -82.17
N GLY A 9 27.06 12.30 -82.27
CA GLY A 9 26.96 10.88 -82.61
C GLY A 9 26.19 10.07 -81.57
N ARG A 10 26.41 10.35 -80.28
CA ARG A 10 25.63 9.73 -79.18
C ARG A 10 24.16 10.15 -79.19
N ILE A 11 23.87 11.42 -79.45
CA ILE A 11 22.49 11.91 -79.56
C ILE A 11 21.79 11.28 -80.76
N GLN A 12 22.43 11.20 -81.93
CA GLN A 12 21.85 10.56 -83.11
C GLN A 12 21.58 9.07 -82.86
N THR A 13 22.50 8.38 -82.18
CA THR A 13 22.32 6.97 -81.79
C THR A 13 21.16 6.80 -80.80
N ALA A 14 21.05 7.69 -79.81
CA ALA A 14 19.95 7.69 -78.85
C ALA A 14 18.60 7.97 -79.54
N LEU A 15 18.55 8.93 -80.47
CA LEU A 15 17.34 9.25 -81.24
C LEU A 15 16.91 8.08 -82.13
N HIS A 16 17.84 7.41 -82.82
CA HIS A 16 17.52 6.22 -83.59
C HIS A 16 16.97 5.08 -82.72
N ARG A 17 17.53 4.88 -81.52
CA ARG A 17 17.03 3.89 -80.56
C ARG A 17 15.64 4.24 -80.04
N ILE A 18 15.37 5.51 -79.77
CA ILE A 18 14.05 5.99 -79.35
C ILE A 18 13.05 5.78 -80.49
N TYR A 19 13.40 6.16 -81.73
CA TYR A 19 12.53 5.98 -82.89
C TYR A 19 12.19 4.50 -83.12
N GLY A 20 13.18 3.60 -83.02
CA GLY A 20 12.95 2.15 -83.06
C GLY A 20 12.10 1.63 -81.90
N GLY A 21 12.29 2.18 -80.69
CA GLY A 21 11.50 1.82 -79.51
C GLY A 21 10.03 2.28 -79.61
N VAL A 22 9.79 3.48 -80.13
CA VAL A 22 8.45 4.00 -80.38
C VAL A 22 7.76 3.19 -81.47
N ALA A 23 8.44 2.89 -82.59
CA ALA A 23 7.88 2.05 -83.65
C ALA A 23 7.54 0.64 -83.14
N ALA A 24 8.35 0.07 -82.25
CA ALA A 24 8.08 -1.23 -81.64
C ALA A 24 6.88 -1.19 -80.66
N LEU A 25 6.70 -0.09 -79.92
CA LEU A 25 5.52 0.11 -79.07
C LEU A 25 4.26 0.31 -79.91
N GLU A 26 4.31 1.11 -80.97
CA GLU A 26 3.19 1.31 -81.89
C GLU A 26 2.79 -0.01 -82.57
N GLN A 27 3.74 -0.84 -83.00
CA GLN A 27 3.42 -2.17 -83.53
C GLN A 27 2.82 -3.10 -82.46
N LYS A 28 3.31 -3.06 -81.21
CA LYS A 28 2.71 -3.83 -80.11
C LYS A 28 1.29 -3.36 -79.79
N HIS A 29 1.03 -2.06 -79.86
CA HIS A 29 -0.31 -1.50 -79.66
C HIS A 29 -1.23 -1.79 -80.83
N ALA A 30 -0.75 -1.72 -82.08
CA ALA A 30 -1.51 -2.04 -83.28
C ALA A 30 -1.87 -3.54 -83.36
N ASN A 31 -0.99 -4.41 -82.85
CA ASN A 31 -1.23 -5.86 -82.81
C ASN A 31 -1.94 -6.34 -81.54
N ARG A 32 -2.23 -5.44 -80.58
CA ARG A 32 -3.04 -5.79 -79.42
C ARG A 32 -4.51 -5.62 -79.82
N PRO A 33 -5.33 -6.69 -79.83
CA PRO A 33 -6.76 -6.52 -80.02
C PRO A 33 -7.28 -5.61 -78.91
N VAL A 34 -7.82 -4.46 -79.30
CA VAL A 34 -8.54 -3.59 -78.38
C VAL A 34 -9.86 -4.28 -78.09
N PRO A 35 -10.15 -4.65 -76.83
CA PRO A 35 -11.40 -5.32 -76.52
C PRO A 35 -12.56 -4.44 -76.94
N THR A 36 -13.57 -5.06 -77.54
CA THR A 36 -14.78 -4.34 -77.92
C THR A 36 -15.52 -3.88 -76.66
N LEU A 37 -16.38 -2.87 -76.80
CA LEU A 37 -17.19 -2.40 -75.68
C LEU A 37 -18.04 -3.53 -75.07
N GLU A 38 -18.57 -4.41 -75.92
CA GLU A 38 -19.32 -5.61 -75.53
C GLU A 38 -18.45 -6.60 -74.72
N GLU A 39 -17.21 -6.86 -75.15
CA GLU A 39 -16.28 -7.72 -74.41
C GLU A 39 -15.93 -7.14 -73.03
N LEU A 40 -15.76 -5.82 -72.95
CA LEU A 40 -15.46 -5.15 -71.69
C LEU A 40 -16.67 -5.19 -70.73
N ASP A 41 -17.89 -5.04 -71.26
CA ASP A 41 -19.11 -5.14 -70.48
C ASP A 41 -19.38 -6.58 -70.00
N MET A 42 -19.08 -7.58 -70.85
CA MET A 42 -19.14 -9.00 -70.47
C MET A 42 -18.11 -9.34 -69.37
N GLN A 43 -16.91 -8.79 -69.45
CA GLN A 43 -15.87 -8.96 -68.42
C GLN A 43 -16.32 -8.37 -67.08
N LYS A 44 -16.79 -7.12 -67.08
CA LYS A 44 -17.32 -6.48 -65.86
C LYS A 44 -18.51 -7.22 -65.27
N HIS A 45 -19.40 -7.74 -66.11
CA HIS A 45 -20.53 -8.53 -65.63
C HIS A 45 -20.07 -9.86 -65.00
N ALA A 46 -19.06 -10.51 -65.58
CA ALA A 46 -18.46 -11.71 -64.99
C ALA A 46 -17.77 -11.41 -63.65
N GLU A 47 -17.05 -10.29 -63.54
CA GLU A 47 -16.45 -9.80 -62.29
C GLU A 47 -17.52 -9.54 -61.23
N LEU A 48 -18.58 -8.80 -61.57
CA LEU A 48 -19.69 -8.51 -60.64
C LEU A 48 -20.41 -9.77 -60.15
N LEU A 49 -20.55 -10.79 -61.01
CA LEU A 49 -21.12 -12.08 -60.59
C LEU A 49 -20.19 -12.82 -59.63
N ALA A 50 -18.88 -12.81 -59.87
CA ALA A 50 -17.91 -13.41 -58.97
C ALA A 50 -17.93 -12.71 -57.60
N ASP A 51 -17.92 -11.37 -57.58
CA ASP A 51 -18.02 -10.58 -56.35
C ASP A 51 -19.32 -10.89 -55.58
N LEU A 52 -20.45 -11.02 -56.29
CA LEU A 52 -21.73 -11.37 -55.68
C LEU A 52 -21.70 -12.79 -55.07
N GLU A 53 -21.04 -13.74 -55.72
CA GLU A 53 -20.87 -15.10 -55.20
C GLU A 53 -19.97 -15.13 -53.96
N ASP A 54 -18.88 -14.36 -53.96
CA ASP A 54 -17.99 -14.21 -52.81
C ASP A 54 -18.71 -13.57 -51.61
N GLU A 55 -19.48 -12.49 -51.84
CA GLU A 55 -20.29 -11.84 -50.81
C GLU A 55 -21.39 -12.76 -50.25
N LYS A 56 -22.00 -13.60 -51.09
CA LYS A 56 -22.96 -14.62 -50.64
C LYS A 56 -22.29 -15.68 -49.77
N MET A 57 -21.09 -16.12 -50.14
CA MET A 57 -20.33 -17.09 -49.34
C MET A 57 -19.93 -16.48 -47.98
N ALA A 58 -19.45 -15.23 -47.97
CA ALA A 58 -19.14 -14.50 -46.74
C ALA A 58 -20.37 -14.34 -45.84
N ASN A 59 -21.53 -13.97 -46.41
CA ASN A 59 -22.78 -13.89 -45.66
C ASN A 59 -23.21 -15.24 -45.09
N ALA A 60 -23.10 -16.34 -45.86
CA ALA A 60 -23.41 -17.67 -45.36
C ALA A 60 -22.51 -18.07 -44.17
N GLN A 61 -21.21 -17.78 -44.24
CA GLN A 61 -20.28 -18.01 -43.14
C GLN A 61 -20.60 -17.16 -41.91
N LEU A 62 -21.00 -15.90 -42.10
CA LEU A 62 -21.43 -15.03 -41.00
C LEU A 62 -22.71 -15.52 -40.33
N ILE A 63 -23.69 -16.00 -41.11
CA ILE A 63 -24.92 -16.59 -40.58
C ILE A 63 -24.62 -17.82 -39.73
N GLU A 64 -23.73 -18.71 -40.19
CA GLU A 64 -23.30 -19.87 -39.40
C GLU A 64 -22.56 -19.47 -38.13
N ARG A 65 -21.66 -18.47 -38.20
CA ARG A 65 -20.98 -17.94 -37.01
C ARG A 65 -21.97 -17.32 -36.02
N LEU A 66 -22.96 -16.57 -36.50
CA LEU A 66 -24.01 -16.01 -35.66
C LEU A 66 -24.83 -17.12 -35.02
N ARG A 67 -25.22 -18.16 -35.77
CA ARG A 67 -25.94 -19.32 -35.24
C ARG A 67 -25.16 -20.00 -34.10
N LEU A 68 -23.87 -20.24 -34.29
CA LEU A 68 -22.99 -20.83 -33.28
C LEU A 68 -22.84 -19.94 -32.04
N LEU A 69 -22.71 -18.62 -32.22
CA LEU A 69 -22.64 -17.68 -31.11
C LEU A 69 -23.95 -17.64 -30.31
N HIS A 70 -25.09 -17.62 -30.98
CA HIS A 70 -26.39 -17.66 -30.32
C HIS A 70 -26.57 -18.96 -29.53
N GLY A 71 -26.21 -20.12 -30.10
CA GLY A 71 -26.25 -21.38 -29.37
C GLY A 71 -25.33 -21.38 -28.14
N ARG A 72 -24.11 -20.83 -28.27
CA ARG A 72 -23.19 -20.69 -27.13
C ARG A 72 -23.72 -19.75 -26.06
N LEU A 73 -24.38 -18.65 -26.43
CA LEU A 73 -25.01 -17.74 -25.46
C LEU A 73 -26.15 -18.43 -24.72
N GLU A 74 -27.02 -19.15 -25.42
CA GLU A 74 -28.12 -19.90 -24.81
C GLU A 74 -27.60 -20.98 -23.84
N ASP A 75 -26.52 -21.68 -24.21
CA ASP A 75 -25.87 -22.66 -23.32
C ASP A 75 -25.24 -22.00 -22.09
N MET A 76 -24.66 -20.81 -22.23
CA MET A 76 -24.11 -20.05 -21.10
C MET A 76 -25.23 -19.53 -20.19
N GLU A 77 -26.32 -19.02 -20.75
CA GLU A 77 -27.50 -18.59 -19.99
C GLU A 77 -28.09 -19.76 -19.20
N LYS A 78 -28.24 -20.94 -19.82
CA LYS A 78 -28.69 -22.15 -19.12
C LYS A 78 -27.72 -22.57 -18.02
N LYS A 79 -26.41 -22.48 -18.26
CA LYS A 79 -25.40 -22.77 -17.22
C LYS A 79 -25.50 -21.79 -16.06
N VAL A 80 -25.63 -20.49 -16.32
CA VAL A 80 -25.80 -19.46 -15.29
C VAL A 80 -27.11 -19.66 -14.53
N ALA A 81 -28.20 -20.00 -15.21
CA ALA A 81 -29.48 -20.31 -14.59
C ALA A 81 -29.45 -21.62 -13.77
N ALA A 82 -28.61 -22.59 -14.17
CA ALA A 82 -28.40 -23.84 -13.46
C ALA A 82 -27.39 -23.73 -12.31
N VAL A 83 -26.71 -22.59 -12.15
CA VAL A 83 -26.00 -22.28 -10.90
C VAL A 83 -27.06 -21.88 -9.88
N ASP A 84 -27.63 -22.90 -9.22
CA ASP A 84 -28.43 -22.73 -8.00
C ASP A 84 -27.57 -21.98 -6.99
N GLY A 85 -27.92 -20.72 -6.74
CA GLY A 85 -27.15 -19.80 -5.90
C GLY A 85 -26.78 -18.48 -6.55
N ALA A 86 -26.97 -18.29 -7.87
CA ALA A 86 -26.77 -16.97 -8.49
C ALA A 86 -27.75 -15.93 -7.92
N GLN A 87 -29.01 -16.32 -7.70
CA GLN A 87 -30.01 -15.46 -7.06
C GLN A 87 -29.70 -15.26 -5.57
N ASP A 88 -29.20 -16.29 -4.88
CA ASP A 88 -28.83 -16.20 -3.47
C ASP A 88 -27.59 -15.33 -3.26
N LEU A 89 -26.62 -15.36 -4.17
CA LEU A 89 -25.45 -14.47 -4.17
C LEU A 89 -25.86 -13.02 -4.44
N ILE A 90 -26.82 -12.79 -5.33
CA ILE A 90 -27.37 -11.45 -5.57
C ILE A 90 -28.12 -10.94 -4.32
N ALA A 91 -28.90 -11.80 -3.67
CA ALA A 91 -29.60 -11.47 -2.43
C ALA A 91 -28.60 -11.18 -1.29
N LEU A 92 -27.61 -12.05 -1.09
CA LEU A 92 -26.55 -11.87 -0.10
C LEU A 92 -25.75 -10.58 -0.34
N HIS A 93 -25.46 -10.26 -1.61
CA HIS A 93 -24.76 -9.02 -1.95
C HIS A 93 -25.59 -7.79 -1.60
N ALA A 94 -26.90 -7.81 -1.88
CA ALA A 94 -27.81 -6.72 -1.51
C ALA A 94 -27.91 -6.55 0.01
N GLU A 95 -27.96 -7.65 0.76
CA GLU A 95 -27.94 -7.62 2.24
C GLU A 95 -26.62 -7.08 2.79
N LEU A 96 -25.48 -7.47 2.20
CA LEU A 96 -24.17 -6.93 2.57
C LEU A 96 -24.04 -5.44 2.27
N GLU A 97 -24.60 -4.96 1.16
CA GLU A 97 -24.64 -3.52 0.86
C GLU A 97 -25.50 -2.75 1.85
N LEU A 98 -26.64 -3.29 2.27
CA LEU A 98 -27.46 -2.71 3.33
C LEU A 98 -26.71 -2.64 4.66
N LEU A 99 -26.13 -3.74 5.11
CA LEU A 99 -25.35 -3.78 6.36
C LEU A 99 -24.14 -2.84 6.32
N ARG A 100 -23.47 -2.73 5.17
CA ARG A 100 -22.36 -1.78 4.97
C ARG A 100 -22.84 -0.33 5.08
N ASN A 101 -23.99 -0.01 4.51
CA ASN A 101 -24.56 1.33 4.59
C ASN A 101 -25.03 1.65 6.02
N GLU A 102 -25.62 0.68 6.72
CA GLU A 102 -26.04 0.83 8.13
C GLU A 102 -24.84 0.97 9.07
N ALA A 103 -23.79 0.17 8.92
CA ALA A 103 -22.56 0.29 9.71
C ALA A 103 -21.79 1.59 9.39
N GLY A 104 -21.78 2.01 8.12
CA GLY A 104 -21.15 3.24 7.67
C GLY A 104 -21.86 4.51 8.16
N ASN A 105 -23.19 4.46 8.26
CA ASN A 105 -24.06 5.59 8.64
C ASN A 105 -24.70 5.45 10.02
N SER A 106 -24.21 4.54 10.88
CA SER A 106 -24.80 4.42 12.20
C SER A 106 -24.53 5.70 13.00
N VAL A 107 -25.56 6.21 13.67
CA VAL A 107 -25.45 7.39 14.55
C VAL A 107 -24.37 7.16 15.61
N GLU A 108 -24.18 5.91 16.03
CA GLU A 108 -23.16 5.48 17.00
C GLU A 108 -21.74 5.64 16.44
N THR A 109 -21.48 5.24 15.20
CA THR A 109 -20.15 5.39 14.58
C THR A 109 -19.81 6.85 14.32
N GLU A 110 -20.78 7.70 13.98
CA GLU A 110 -20.57 9.15 13.89
C GLU A 110 -20.34 9.79 15.28
N ALA A 111 -21.09 9.39 16.29
CA ALA A 111 -20.91 9.86 17.67
C ALA A 111 -19.53 9.48 18.22
N LEU A 112 -19.09 8.23 18.01
CA LEU A 112 -17.75 7.78 18.42
C LEU A 112 -16.65 8.52 17.68
N LYS A 113 -16.80 8.79 16.37
CA LYS A 113 -15.84 9.61 15.62
C LYS A 113 -15.75 11.03 16.18
N ALA A 114 -16.89 11.63 16.54
CA ALA A 114 -16.94 12.96 17.15
C ALA A 114 -16.29 12.97 18.54
N GLU A 115 -16.54 11.94 19.35
CA GLU A 115 -15.94 11.81 20.68
C GLU A 115 -14.42 11.59 20.61
N VAL A 116 -13.94 10.75 19.69
CA VAL A 116 -12.51 10.57 19.43
C VAL A 116 -11.85 11.89 18.98
N ALA A 117 -12.51 12.65 18.10
CA ALA A 117 -12.01 13.95 17.68
C ALA A 117 -11.91 14.94 18.85
N ARG A 118 -12.95 14.98 19.70
CA ARG A 118 -12.95 15.80 20.91
C ARG A 118 -11.83 15.39 21.88
N LEU A 119 -11.69 14.10 22.18
CA LEU A 119 -10.65 13.60 23.08
C LEU A 119 -9.24 13.90 22.55
N LYS A 120 -9.02 13.82 21.24
CA LYS A 120 -7.75 14.23 20.64
C LYS A 120 -7.47 15.72 20.85
N GLN A 121 -8.46 16.57 20.64
CA GLN A 121 -8.32 18.01 20.88
C GLN A 121 -8.04 18.31 22.37
N ASP A 122 -8.75 17.64 23.28
CA ASP A 122 -8.55 17.80 24.73
C ASP A 122 -7.15 17.33 25.14
N LEU A 123 -6.64 16.23 24.57
CA LEU A 123 -5.26 15.75 24.80
C LEU A 123 -4.20 16.70 24.26
N GLU A 124 -4.40 17.27 23.07
CA GLU A 124 -3.49 18.27 22.50
C GLU A 124 -3.46 19.54 23.37
N ALA A 125 -4.62 20.00 23.83
CA ALA A 125 -4.72 21.15 24.73
C ALA A 125 -4.00 20.88 26.07
N ALA A 126 -4.25 19.71 26.68
CA ALA A 126 -3.57 19.31 27.91
C ALA A 126 -2.05 19.20 27.74
N ARG A 127 -1.59 18.66 26.61
CA ARG A 127 -0.16 18.57 26.30
C ARG A 127 0.49 19.94 26.16
N ASN A 128 -0.18 20.89 25.49
CA ASN A 128 0.31 22.25 25.34
C ASN A 128 0.35 22.99 26.69
N GLN A 129 -0.68 22.80 27.52
CA GLN A 129 -0.71 23.37 28.86
C GLN A 129 0.43 22.82 29.73
N ALA A 130 0.60 21.49 29.76
CA ALA A 130 1.69 20.85 30.49
C ALA A 130 3.07 21.32 30.01
N ALA A 131 3.25 21.52 28.70
CA ALA A 131 4.48 22.07 28.15
C ALA A 131 4.76 23.50 28.65
N SER A 132 3.76 24.37 28.67
CA SER A 132 3.90 25.74 29.19
C SER A 132 4.14 25.78 30.70
N GLU A 133 3.49 24.92 31.47
CA GLU A 133 3.74 24.79 32.91
C GLU A 133 5.16 24.29 33.18
N ARG A 134 5.66 23.35 32.37
CA ARG A 134 7.04 22.88 32.47
C ARG A 134 8.06 23.97 32.17
N GLU A 135 7.83 24.77 31.13
CA GLU A 135 8.70 25.90 30.77
C GLU A 135 8.77 26.92 31.91
N LYS A 136 7.62 27.28 32.51
CA LYS A 136 7.59 28.18 33.68
C LYS A 136 8.35 27.63 34.88
N LEU A 137 8.18 26.34 35.19
CA LEU A 137 8.92 25.71 36.29
C LEU A 137 10.42 25.64 36.02
N GLU A 138 10.83 25.48 34.76
CA GLU A 138 12.24 25.50 34.35
C GLU A 138 12.84 26.90 34.51
N ASP A 139 12.10 27.95 34.13
CA ASP A 139 12.46 29.35 34.37
C ASP A 139 12.58 29.66 35.87
N ASP A 140 11.57 29.31 36.67
CA ASP A 140 11.55 29.52 38.13
C ASP A 140 12.72 28.78 38.81
N LEU A 141 13.02 27.55 38.38
CA LEU A 141 14.15 26.77 38.89
C LEU A 141 15.47 27.46 38.55
N SER A 142 15.63 27.96 37.32
CA SER A 142 16.84 28.68 36.91
C SER A 142 17.05 29.94 37.75
N GLU A 143 15.98 30.70 38.04
CA GLU A 143 16.05 31.88 38.88
C GLU A 143 16.43 31.52 40.33
N ALA A 144 15.80 30.49 40.89
CA ALA A 144 16.11 30.00 42.24
C ALA A 144 17.55 29.48 42.35
N THR A 145 18.09 28.83 41.31
CA THR A 145 19.49 28.41 41.28
C THR A 145 20.44 29.60 41.25
N ALA A 146 20.16 30.63 40.44
CA ALA A 146 20.98 31.83 40.39
C ALA A 146 20.96 32.60 41.73
N GLN A 147 19.79 32.69 42.38
CA GLN A 147 19.68 33.28 43.73
C GLN A 147 20.48 32.49 44.77
N ASN A 148 20.45 31.15 44.72
CA ASN A 148 21.25 30.32 45.61
C ASN A 148 22.75 30.52 45.40
N GLU A 149 23.23 30.51 44.15
CA GLU A 149 24.63 30.79 43.83
C GLU A 149 25.06 32.18 44.33
N GLN A 150 24.21 33.18 44.15
CA GLN A 150 24.45 34.54 44.65
C GLN A 150 24.53 34.57 46.19
N LEU A 151 23.61 33.91 46.90
CA LEU A 151 23.63 33.84 48.37
C LEU A 151 24.86 33.09 48.88
N GLN A 152 25.26 32.00 48.23
CA GLN A 152 26.49 31.27 48.55
C GLN A 152 27.73 32.15 48.32
N ALA A 153 27.78 32.90 47.23
CA ALA A 153 28.85 33.86 46.98
C ALA A 153 28.90 34.96 48.04
N GLN A 154 27.74 35.50 48.46
CA GLN A 154 27.65 36.49 49.54
C GLN A 154 28.16 35.93 50.87
N LEU A 155 27.74 34.71 51.25
CA LEU A 155 28.23 34.01 52.44
C LEU A 155 29.75 33.81 52.41
N SER A 156 30.32 33.46 51.25
CA SER A 156 31.77 33.30 51.09
C SER A 156 32.57 34.61 51.10
N ALA A 157 31.92 35.73 50.77
CA ALA A 157 32.52 37.06 50.73
C ALA A 157 32.44 37.80 52.08
N LEU A 158 31.68 37.28 53.06
CA LEU A 158 31.78 37.75 54.43
C LEU A 158 33.18 37.42 54.97
N PRO A 159 33.95 38.41 55.46
CA PRO A 159 35.29 38.15 55.99
C PRO A 159 35.20 37.27 57.24
N GLU A 160 36.02 36.22 57.31
CA GLU A 160 36.33 35.56 58.59
C GLU A 160 36.94 36.63 59.51
N SER A 161 36.16 37.10 60.48
CA SER A 161 36.65 38.02 61.51
C SER A 161 37.68 37.28 62.37
N PRO A 162 38.90 37.81 62.57
CA PRO A 162 39.87 37.21 63.47
C PRO A 162 39.54 37.66 64.89
N ALA A 163 38.50 37.07 65.48
CA ALA A 163 38.19 37.28 66.87
C ALA A 163 37.49 36.04 67.41
N ASP A 164 38.30 35.06 67.80
CA ASP A 164 38.00 34.19 68.95
C ASP A 164 39.29 33.47 69.38
N THR A 165 40.06 34.13 70.24
CA THR A 165 41.16 33.49 70.98
C THR A 165 41.18 33.87 72.47
N GLU A 166 40.30 34.74 72.99
CA GLU A 166 40.27 35.02 74.43
C GLU A 166 38.86 35.34 74.95
N MET A 167 38.05 34.30 75.23
CA MET A 167 37.08 34.30 76.32
C MET A 167 36.76 32.86 76.75
N THR A 168 37.66 32.28 77.54
CA THR A 168 37.40 31.04 78.28
C THR A 168 36.76 31.39 79.63
N SER A 169 35.43 31.33 79.74
CA SER A 169 34.81 30.94 81.02
C SER A 169 33.37 30.42 80.96
N ASP A 170 32.53 30.68 79.96
CA ASP A 170 31.10 30.31 80.08
C ASP A 170 30.42 29.69 78.83
N VAL A 171 31.19 29.12 77.88
CA VAL A 171 30.61 28.51 76.64
C VAL A 171 30.53 26.97 76.67
N LYS A 172 30.88 26.32 77.80
CA LYS A 172 30.74 24.85 77.90
C LYS A 172 29.28 24.35 77.99
N GLY A 173 28.30 25.25 78.07
CA GLY A 173 26.87 24.91 78.04
C GLY A 173 26.30 24.71 76.63
N ASP A 174 26.58 25.65 75.71
CA ASP A 174 25.95 25.67 74.38
C ASP A 174 26.66 24.80 73.33
N ALA A 175 27.98 24.64 73.41
CA ALA A 175 28.70 23.75 72.48
C ALA A 175 28.28 22.27 72.62
N HIS A 176 27.77 21.89 73.80
CA HIS A 176 27.18 20.56 74.00
C HIS A 176 25.76 20.46 73.44
N ALA A 177 24.96 21.54 73.50
CA ALA A 177 23.62 21.59 72.92
C ALA A 177 23.68 21.54 71.38
N ASP A 178 24.53 22.35 70.75
CA ASP A 178 24.71 22.35 69.29
C ASP A 178 25.31 21.02 68.80
N SER A 179 26.22 20.40 69.57
CA SER A 179 26.75 19.08 69.23
C SER A 179 25.70 17.97 69.31
N ALA A 180 24.77 18.08 70.27
CA ALA A 180 23.67 17.13 70.44
C ALA A 180 22.59 17.32 69.35
N GLU A 181 22.29 18.57 68.97
CA GLU A 181 21.39 18.86 67.85
C GLU A 181 21.99 18.41 66.50
N LEU A 182 23.29 18.57 66.30
CA LEU A 182 23.99 18.06 65.11
C LEU A 182 24.02 16.52 65.06
N GLU A 183 24.20 15.85 66.19
CA GLU A 183 24.09 14.39 66.26
C GLU A 183 22.65 13.92 66.02
N ALA A 184 21.64 14.63 66.53
CA ALA A 184 20.23 14.34 66.28
C ALA A 184 19.84 14.51 64.80
N LEU A 185 20.25 15.61 64.17
CA LEU A 185 20.01 15.85 62.73
C LEU A 185 20.75 14.83 61.85
N ARG A 186 21.97 14.41 62.24
CA ARG A 186 22.70 13.34 61.54
C ARG A 186 22.01 11.98 61.67
N ALA A 187 21.44 11.69 62.84
CA ALA A 187 20.65 10.48 63.06
C ALA A 187 19.35 10.49 62.22
N GLU A 188 18.66 11.63 62.15
CA GLU A 188 17.45 11.79 61.34
C GLU A 188 17.74 11.65 59.84
N VAL A 189 18.83 12.25 59.34
CA VAL A 189 19.28 12.07 57.95
C VAL A 189 19.66 10.63 57.65
N ALA A 190 20.29 9.92 58.58
CA ALA A 190 20.62 8.50 58.42
C ALA A 190 19.35 7.63 58.38
N GLU A 191 18.34 7.94 59.20
CA GLU A 191 17.05 7.25 59.21
C GLU A 191 16.27 7.51 57.90
N LEU A 192 16.22 8.77 57.44
CA LEU A 192 15.55 9.12 56.17
C LEU A 192 16.24 8.47 54.97
N ARG A 193 17.58 8.39 54.96
CA ARG A 193 18.33 7.66 53.91
C ARG A 193 18.06 6.16 53.95
N ALA A 194 18.08 5.54 55.13
CA ALA A 194 17.73 4.13 55.27
C ALA A 194 16.28 3.84 54.83
N ARG A 195 15.36 4.78 55.07
CA ARG A 195 13.95 4.68 54.66
C ARG A 195 13.79 4.87 53.14
N ALA A 196 14.61 5.71 52.52
CA ALA A 196 14.66 5.87 51.07
C ALA A 196 15.25 4.61 50.39
N GLU A 197 16.36 4.07 50.91
CA GLU A 197 16.95 2.81 50.43
C GLU A 197 16.00 1.62 50.62
N ALA A 198 15.24 1.58 51.72
CA ALA A 198 14.20 0.58 51.96
C ALA A 198 13.02 0.73 50.99
N ALA A 199 12.64 1.97 50.64
CA ALA A 199 11.58 2.24 49.66
C ALA A 199 12.04 1.94 48.22
N GLU A 200 13.31 2.20 47.90
CA GLU A 200 13.90 1.92 46.59
C GLU A 200 14.12 0.41 46.40
N SER A 201 14.58 -0.30 47.44
CA SER A 201 14.65 -1.77 47.43
C SER A 201 13.26 -2.43 47.44
N ALA A 202 12.26 -1.82 48.10
CA ALA A 202 10.87 -2.27 48.01
C ALA A 202 10.27 -2.03 46.60
N ALA A 203 10.59 -0.90 45.94
CA ALA A 203 10.17 -0.60 44.58
C ALA A 203 10.82 -1.53 43.54
N VAL A 204 12.09 -1.91 43.75
CA VAL A 204 12.80 -2.91 42.92
C VAL A 204 12.28 -4.33 43.16
N SER A 205 11.66 -4.58 44.33
CA SER A 205 11.12 -5.91 44.69
C SER A 205 9.65 -6.09 44.35
N GLN A 206 8.92 -5.04 43.93
CA GLN A 206 7.46 -5.10 43.78
C GLN A 206 6.89 -5.16 42.36
N ASP A 207 7.69 -5.06 41.29
CA ASP A 207 7.17 -5.31 39.94
C ASP A 207 8.28 -5.87 39.03
N VAL A 208 8.45 -7.20 39.02
CA VAL A 208 8.61 -8.04 37.80
C VAL A 208 8.35 -9.48 38.22
N GLU A 209 7.12 -9.96 38.07
CA GLU A 209 6.91 -11.41 37.88
C GLU A 209 7.55 -11.82 36.55
N PRO A 210 8.34 -12.90 36.48
CA PRO A 210 8.89 -13.40 35.22
C PRO A 210 7.81 -14.21 34.50
N ALA A 211 6.82 -13.53 33.94
CA ALA A 211 5.72 -14.14 33.22
C ALA A 211 5.42 -13.36 31.95
N ASP A 212 6.38 -13.26 31.00
CA ASP A 212 6.05 -12.88 29.62
C ASP A 212 7.13 -13.11 28.53
N GLU A 213 8.29 -13.71 28.82
CA GLU A 213 9.34 -13.91 27.79
C GLU A 213 8.85 -14.74 26.59
N GLY A 214 7.93 -15.70 26.81
CA GLY A 214 7.36 -16.52 25.73
C GLY A 214 6.32 -15.79 24.88
N VAL A 215 5.48 -14.96 25.49
CA VAL A 215 4.41 -14.21 24.81
C VAL A 215 5.01 -13.03 24.07
N SER A 216 6.01 -12.35 24.64
CA SER A 216 6.75 -11.28 23.97
C SER A 216 7.52 -11.81 22.75
N ALA A 217 8.16 -12.97 22.86
CA ALA A 217 8.84 -13.61 21.72
C ALA A 217 7.86 -14.06 20.62
N GLU A 218 6.67 -14.53 20.99
CA GLU A 218 5.62 -14.90 20.04
C GLU A 218 5.02 -13.67 19.34
N LEU A 219 4.83 -12.56 20.07
CA LEU A 219 4.43 -11.27 19.52
C LEU A 219 5.47 -10.72 18.54
N ASP A 220 6.75 -10.77 18.88
CA ASP A 220 7.84 -10.32 18.00
C ASP A 220 7.91 -11.13 16.69
N LEU A 221 7.71 -12.45 16.78
CA LEU A 221 7.62 -13.33 15.61
C LEU A 221 6.42 -12.99 14.70
N ARG A 222 5.25 -12.72 15.31
CA ARG A 222 4.04 -12.34 14.56
C ARG A 222 4.19 -10.97 13.91
N LEU A 223 4.81 -10.00 14.59
CA LEU A 223 5.11 -8.68 14.04
C LEU A 223 6.09 -8.78 12.87
N SER A 224 7.15 -9.59 12.99
CA SER A 224 8.07 -9.83 11.88
C SER A 224 7.42 -10.50 10.68
N ALA A 225 6.45 -11.40 10.90
CA ALA A 225 5.69 -12.04 9.82
C ALA A 225 4.78 -11.02 9.11
N LEU A 226 4.05 -10.21 9.88
CA LEU A 226 3.20 -9.12 9.37
C LEU A 226 4.01 -8.08 8.59
N ASP A 227 5.20 -7.73 9.05
CA ASP A 227 6.09 -6.81 8.31
C ASP A 227 6.54 -7.41 6.98
N GLY A 228 6.82 -8.71 6.93
CA GLY A 228 7.11 -9.43 5.69
C GLY A 228 5.92 -9.44 4.72
N GLU A 229 4.73 -9.67 5.23
CA GLU A 229 3.48 -9.64 4.46
C GLU A 229 3.18 -8.24 3.91
N LEU A 230 3.36 -7.19 4.73
CA LEU A 230 3.19 -5.80 4.30
C LEU A 230 4.24 -5.39 3.26
N GLN A 231 5.47 -5.87 3.37
CA GLN A 231 6.50 -5.67 2.35
C GLN A 231 6.13 -6.39 1.04
N GLY A 232 5.63 -7.62 1.11
CA GLY A 232 5.13 -8.36 -0.05
C GLY A 232 3.95 -7.67 -0.74
N LEU A 233 3.00 -7.15 0.04
CA LEU A 233 1.85 -6.41 -0.48
C LEU A 233 2.27 -5.09 -1.15
N ARG A 234 3.24 -4.38 -0.57
CA ARG A 234 3.79 -3.16 -1.20
C ARG A 234 4.49 -3.49 -2.51
N ALA A 235 5.32 -4.53 -2.54
CA ALA A 235 6.00 -4.98 -3.75
C ALA A 235 5.01 -5.37 -4.86
N SER A 236 3.95 -6.12 -4.53
CA SER A 236 2.92 -6.50 -5.51
C SER A 236 2.11 -5.28 -5.99
N ASN A 237 1.83 -4.31 -5.11
CA ASN A 237 1.16 -3.06 -5.51
C ASN A 237 2.03 -2.22 -6.44
N ASP A 238 3.32 -2.11 -6.16
CA ASP A 238 4.28 -1.40 -7.02
C ASP A 238 4.41 -2.08 -8.38
N GLN A 239 4.42 -3.41 -8.43
CA GLN A 239 4.44 -4.20 -9.66
C GLN A 239 3.15 -4.03 -10.48
N LEU A 240 1.97 -4.02 -9.83
CA LEU A 240 0.70 -3.71 -10.47
C LEU A 240 0.65 -2.28 -11.03
N ARG A 241 1.21 -1.30 -10.30
CA ARG A 241 1.30 0.10 -10.77
C ARG A 241 2.21 0.22 -11.99
N GLN A 242 3.36 -0.46 -12.00
CA GLN A 242 4.25 -0.52 -13.16
C GLN A 242 3.58 -1.19 -14.36
N SER A 243 2.93 -2.34 -14.17
CA SER A 243 2.22 -3.05 -15.23
C SER A 243 1.09 -2.20 -15.82
N ASN A 244 0.28 -1.55 -14.97
CA ASN A 244 -0.75 -0.62 -15.42
C ASN A 244 -0.19 0.61 -16.15
N ALA A 245 0.98 1.11 -15.75
CA ALA A 245 1.64 2.20 -16.46
C ALA A 245 2.14 1.75 -17.84
N ALA A 246 2.71 0.55 -17.93
CA ALA A 246 3.17 -0.04 -19.19
C ALA A 246 1.99 -0.35 -20.15
N LEU A 247 0.88 -0.90 -19.64
CA LEU A 247 -0.34 -1.12 -20.42
C LEU A 247 -0.96 0.19 -20.91
N ARG A 248 -0.94 1.25 -20.09
CA ARG A 248 -1.38 2.59 -20.50
C ARG A 248 -0.48 3.20 -21.57
N ALA A 249 0.83 3.02 -21.48
CA ALA A 249 1.78 3.45 -22.51
C ALA A 249 1.59 2.68 -23.83
N ALA A 250 1.48 1.35 -23.76
CA ALA A 250 1.23 0.50 -24.93
C ALA A 250 -0.13 0.79 -25.60
N ASN A 251 -1.18 1.03 -24.81
CA ASN A 251 -2.48 1.46 -25.32
C ASN A 251 -2.43 2.86 -25.97
N ALA A 252 -1.63 3.79 -25.42
CA ALA A 252 -1.42 5.11 -26.00
C ALA A 252 -0.64 5.06 -27.33
N GLU A 253 0.24 4.06 -27.49
CA GLU A 253 0.97 3.78 -28.72
C GLU A 253 0.15 2.95 -29.73
N GLY A 254 -1.03 2.47 -29.34
CA GLY A 254 -1.93 1.69 -30.21
C GLY A 254 -1.43 0.28 -30.52
N VAL A 255 -0.43 -0.23 -29.79
CA VAL A 255 0.16 -1.55 -30.00
C VAL A 255 -0.13 -2.42 -28.78
N ALA A 256 -1.02 -3.39 -28.94
CA ALA A 256 -1.25 -4.42 -27.93
C ALA A 256 -0.07 -5.41 -27.96
N ASP A 257 0.96 -5.15 -27.16
CA ASP A 257 2.12 -6.06 -27.03
C ASP A 257 1.73 -7.32 -26.22
N PRO A 258 1.77 -8.52 -26.82
CA PRO A 258 1.48 -9.77 -26.12
C PRO A 258 2.36 -10.02 -24.88
N ALA A 259 3.60 -9.50 -24.86
CA ALA A 259 4.50 -9.68 -23.72
C ALA A 259 4.04 -8.90 -22.48
N LEU A 260 3.50 -7.69 -22.67
CA LEU A 260 2.96 -6.88 -21.57
C LEU A 260 1.65 -7.44 -21.03
N ILE A 261 0.81 -8.01 -21.90
CA ILE A 261 -0.41 -8.72 -21.49
C ILE A 261 -0.05 -9.95 -20.64
N ASN A 262 0.92 -10.75 -21.08
CA ASN A 262 1.39 -11.91 -20.31
C ASN A 262 1.99 -11.50 -18.96
N SER A 263 2.78 -10.43 -18.91
CA SER A 263 3.33 -9.89 -17.65
C SER A 263 2.23 -9.37 -16.71
N GLY A 264 1.18 -8.73 -17.24
CA GLY A 264 0.01 -8.32 -16.47
C GLY A 264 -0.75 -9.52 -15.90
N LEU A 265 -1.01 -10.54 -16.72
CA LEU A 265 -1.66 -11.78 -16.29
C LEU A 265 -0.84 -12.54 -15.24
N GLU A 266 0.49 -12.57 -15.36
CA GLU A 266 1.38 -13.15 -14.36
C GLU A 266 1.29 -12.41 -13.02
N ALA A 267 1.30 -11.07 -13.05
CA ALA A 267 1.12 -10.25 -11.84
C ALA A 267 -0.26 -10.43 -11.21
N GLU A 268 -1.33 -10.59 -12.00
CA GLU A 268 -2.67 -10.91 -11.50
C GLU A 268 -2.72 -12.30 -10.86
N LEU A 269 -2.09 -13.31 -11.47
CA LEU A 269 -1.99 -14.65 -10.91
C LEU A 269 -1.20 -14.68 -9.60
N GLU A 270 -0.14 -13.89 -9.50
CA GLU A 270 0.64 -13.74 -8.26
C GLU A 270 -0.16 -13.04 -7.17
N GLY A 271 -0.91 -11.98 -7.52
CA GLY A 271 -1.84 -11.31 -6.61
C GLY A 271 -2.95 -12.24 -6.10
N LEU A 272 -3.57 -13.03 -6.98
CA LEU A 272 -4.61 -14.00 -6.59
C LEU A 272 -4.06 -15.12 -5.69
N LYS A 273 -2.83 -15.58 -5.92
CA LYS A 273 -2.17 -16.55 -5.05
C LYS A 273 -1.88 -15.97 -3.67
N ALA A 274 -1.40 -14.71 -3.61
CA ALA A 274 -1.15 -14.02 -2.36
C ALA A 274 -2.44 -13.83 -1.55
N ALA A 275 -3.52 -13.36 -2.20
CA ALA A 275 -4.83 -13.22 -1.55
C ALA A 275 -5.33 -14.57 -0.99
N ARG A 276 -5.26 -15.64 -1.79
CA ARG A 276 -5.65 -16.99 -1.33
C ARG A 276 -4.80 -17.50 -0.17
N ALA A 277 -3.50 -17.16 -0.14
CA ALA A 277 -2.63 -17.53 0.98
C ALA A 277 -3.03 -16.79 2.26
N THR A 278 -3.40 -15.51 2.16
CA THR A 278 -3.95 -14.72 3.27
C THR A 278 -5.26 -15.32 3.78
N ASP A 279 -6.21 -15.59 2.89
CA ASP A 279 -7.50 -16.21 3.25
C ASP A 279 -7.28 -17.56 3.97
N GLN A 280 -6.33 -18.37 3.50
CA GLN A 280 -6.01 -19.65 4.12
C GLN A 280 -5.34 -19.49 5.49
N ALA A 281 -4.50 -18.47 5.67
CA ALA A 281 -3.91 -18.15 6.97
C ALA A 281 -4.97 -17.66 7.97
N GLU A 282 -5.92 -16.83 7.53
CA GLU A 282 -7.05 -16.38 8.34
C GLU A 282 -7.94 -17.56 8.77
N VAL A 283 -8.27 -18.46 7.86
CA VAL A 283 -9.04 -19.68 8.17
C VAL A 283 -8.30 -20.54 9.20
N ASN A 284 -7.00 -20.74 9.04
CA ASN A 284 -6.19 -21.50 10.00
C ASN A 284 -6.14 -20.82 11.38
N ALA A 285 -6.06 -19.49 11.43
CA ALA A 285 -6.09 -18.73 12.68
C ALA A 285 -7.45 -18.83 13.38
N VAL A 286 -8.55 -18.80 12.61
CA VAL A 286 -9.91 -19.02 13.13
C VAL A 286 -10.05 -20.45 13.68
N LEU A 287 -9.59 -21.46 12.94
CA LEU A 287 -9.61 -22.86 13.39
C LEU A 287 -8.82 -23.02 14.70
N ALA A 288 -7.61 -22.46 14.78
CA ALA A 288 -6.79 -22.52 15.99
C ALA A 288 -7.44 -21.84 17.21
N ARG A 289 -8.29 -20.82 16.99
CA ARG A 289 -9.05 -20.16 18.05
C ARG A 289 -10.33 -20.92 18.44
N LEU A 290 -10.95 -21.61 17.49
CA LEU A 290 -12.16 -22.41 17.72
C LEU A 290 -11.85 -23.77 18.36
N GLU A 291 -10.71 -24.38 18.05
CA GLU A 291 -10.29 -25.69 18.57
C GLU A 291 -10.28 -25.79 20.11
N PRO A 292 -9.70 -24.83 20.88
CA PRO A 292 -9.79 -24.85 22.34
C PRO A 292 -11.21 -24.57 22.86
N LEU A 293 -12.04 -23.81 22.14
CA LEU A 293 -13.43 -23.56 22.52
C LEU A 293 -14.30 -24.81 22.33
N LEU A 294 -14.03 -25.60 21.29
CA LEU A 294 -14.64 -26.91 21.05
C LEU A 294 -14.19 -27.95 22.08
N ALA A 295 -12.91 -27.96 22.45
CA ALA A 295 -12.38 -28.89 23.47
C ALA A 295 -12.88 -28.59 24.89
N THR A 296 -13.24 -27.33 25.18
CA THR A 296 -13.74 -26.89 26.48
C THR A 296 -15.27 -26.94 26.58
N ALA A 297 -15.99 -27.16 25.48
CA ALA A 297 -17.44 -27.32 25.48
C ALA A 297 -17.83 -28.67 26.12
N PRO A 298 -18.45 -28.69 27.33
CA PRO A 298 -18.89 -29.93 27.94
C PRO A 298 -20.19 -30.38 27.26
N ASN A 299 -20.16 -31.58 26.66
CA ASN A 299 -21.29 -32.31 26.06
C ASN A 299 -22.02 -31.56 24.93
N LEU A 300 -21.53 -31.72 23.70
CA LEU A 300 -22.42 -31.68 22.55
C LEU A 300 -23.30 -32.95 22.61
N PRO A 301 -24.64 -32.86 22.62
CA PRO A 301 -25.48 -34.05 22.50
C PRO A 301 -25.10 -34.75 21.19
N GLU A 302 -24.67 -36.01 21.29
CA GLU A 302 -24.48 -36.89 20.14
C GLU A 302 -25.76 -36.82 19.31
N GLY A 303 -25.60 -36.41 18.04
CA GLY A 303 -26.72 -36.13 17.15
C GLY A 303 -27.67 -37.32 17.06
N GLU A 304 -28.97 -37.04 17.26
CA GLU A 304 -30.04 -37.90 16.79
C GLU A 304 -29.86 -38.12 15.28
N GLU A 305 -29.57 -39.36 14.89
CA GLU A 305 -29.87 -39.85 13.56
C GLU A 305 -31.39 -39.74 13.33
N ALA A 306 -31.79 -38.89 12.39
CA ALA A 306 -33.14 -38.85 11.81
C ALA A 306 -33.06 -38.52 10.32
#